data_AF-A0A379X288-F1
#
_entry.id   AF-A0A379X288-F1
#
_cell.length_a   1.000
_cell.length_b   1.000
_cell.length_c   1.000
_cell.angle_alpha   90.00
_cell.angle_beta   90.00
_cell.angle_gamma   90.00
#
_symmetry.space_group_name_H-M   'P 1'
#
loop_
_entity.id
_entity.type
_entity.pdbx_description
1 polymer ?
#
loop_
_entity_poly.entity_id
_entity_poly.type
_entity_poly.pdbx_seq_one_letter_code
_entity_poly.pdbx_strand_id
1 'polypeptide(L)' 'MFNEQTVTENGIIERLKGLNGVKWTYCHGEKLPKKAQDIFVDEWLKDALCSLNPDIGRQPDYADEVIYKLRGGF' A
#
# COMPACT_ATOMS: atom_id res chain seq x y z
N MET A 1 16.33 15.90 -14.21
CA MET A 1 16.19 17.36 -14.49
C MET A 1 15.77 18.02 -13.19
N PHE A 2 16.39 19.11 -12.76
CA PHE A 2 16.16 19.74 -11.45
C PHE A 2 14.95 20.69 -11.53
N ASN A 3 13.95 20.53 -10.66
CA ASN A 3 12.84 21.48 -10.49
C ASN A 3 12.29 21.41 -9.05
N GLU A 4 11.56 22.45 -8.60
CA GLU A 4 11.05 22.54 -7.22
C GLU A 4 10.15 21.37 -6.83
N GLN A 5 9.36 20.85 -7.77
CA GLN A 5 8.44 19.74 -7.52
C GLN A 5 9.21 18.45 -7.21
N THR A 6 10.29 18.18 -7.95
CA THR A 6 11.15 17.01 -7.75
C THR A 6 11.94 17.12 -6.45
N VAL A 7 12.40 18.33 -6.08
CA VAL A 7 13.08 18.57 -4.80
C VAL A 7 12.14 18.37 -3.62
N THR A 8 10.91 18.85 -3.74
CA THR A 8 9.88 18.71 -2.68
C THR A 8 9.48 17.25 -2.49
N GLU A 9 9.20 16.53 -3.58
CA GLU A 9 8.84 15.11 -3.54
C GLU A 9 9.97 14.29 -2.89
N ASN A 10 11.20 14.44 -3.38
CA ASN A 10 12.35 13.70 -2.87
C ASN A 10 12.61 14.01 -1.39
N GLY A 11 12.49 15.27 -0.98
CA GLY A 11 12.64 15.67 0.42
C GLY A 11 11.61 14.99 1.34
N ILE A 12 10.35 14.87 0.91
CA ILE A 12 9.31 14.16 1.67
C ILE A 12 9.62 12.66 1.74
N ILE A 13 10.01 12.04 0.61
CA ILE A 13 10.34 10.60 0.55
C ILE A 13 11.49 10.28 1.50
N GLU A 14 12.59 11.05 1.43
CA GLU A 14 13.76 10.86 2.29
C GLU A 14 13.40 11.05 3.76
N ARG A 15 12.58 12.07 4.07
CA ARG A 15 12.12 12.31 5.43
C ARG A 15 11.31 11.16 6.00
N LEU A 16 10.36 10.61 5.24
CA LEU A 16 9.53 9.48 5.67
C LEU A 16 10.35 8.19 5.82
N LYS A 17 11.26 7.92 4.88
CA LYS A 17 12.19 6.77 4.98
C LYS A 17 13.13 6.85 6.18
N GLY A 18 13.50 8.06 6.60
CA GLY A 18 14.36 8.30 7.76
C GLY A 18 13.65 8.35 9.11
N LEU A 19 12.33 8.10 9.19
CA LEU A 19 11.64 8.06 10.47
C LEU A 19 12.06 6.83 11.29
N ASN A 20 12.30 7.04 12.58
CA ASN A 20 12.57 5.94 13.51
C ASN A 20 11.26 5.20 13.84
N GLY A 21 11.29 3.87 13.79
CA GLY A 21 10.16 3.00 14.14
C GLY A 21 9.22 2.65 12.98
N VAL A 22 8.92 3.58 12.07
CA VAL A 22 8.07 3.30 10.89
C VAL A 22 8.93 3.14 9.64
N LYS A 23 8.98 1.92 9.10
CA LYS A 23 9.73 1.60 7.89
C LYS A 23 8.88 1.90 6.64
N TRP A 24 8.84 3.16 6.23
CA TRP A 24 8.18 3.55 4.99
C TRP A 24 8.95 3.05 3.76
N THR A 25 8.28 2.31 2.89
CA THR A 25 8.81 1.90 1.59
C THR A 25 8.15 2.74 0.50
N TYR A 26 8.96 3.50 -0.25
CA TYR A 26 8.46 4.29 -1.38
C TYR A 26 8.32 3.44 -2.63
N CYS A 27 7.20 3.60 -3.34
CA CYS A 27 6.96 3.05 -4.67
C CYS A 27 6.48 4.18 -5.60
N HIS A 28 7.10 4.31 -6.77
CA HIS A 28 6.61 5.24 -7.79
C HIS A 28 5.22 4.83 -8.28
N GLY A 29 4.39 5.82 -8.62
CA GLY A 29 3.03 5.59 -9.11
C GLY A 29 2.96 4.64 -10.31
N GLU A 30 3.91 4.75 -11.25
CA GLU A 30 4.03 3.88 -12.44
C GLU A 30 4.36 2.42 -12.10
N LYS A 31 4.91 2.17 -10.90
CA LYS A 31 5.28 0.84 -10.41
C LYS A 31 4.22 0.25 -9.47
N LEU A 32 3.14 0.98 -9.18
CA LEU A 32 2.03 0.43 -8.41
C LEU A 32 1.37 -0.69 -9.23
N PRO A 33 1.23 -1.91 -8.69
CA PRO A 33 0.59 -3.01 -9.40
C PRO A 33 -0.94 -2.90 -9.30
N LYS A 34 -1.49 -1.75 -9.69
CA LYS A 34 -2.93 -1.50 -9.79
C LYS A 34 -3.23 -0.52 -10.91
N LYS A 35 -4.47 -0.52 -11.42
CA LYS A 35 -4.93 0.49 -12.37
C LYS A 35 -5.23 1.81 -11.64
N ALA A 36 -5.26 2.90 -12.40
CA ALA A 36 -5.58 4.22 -11.86
C ALA A 36 -6.96 4.27 -11.18
N GLN A 37 -7.93 3.53 -11.70
CA GLN A 37 -9.29 3.42 -11.18
C GLN A 37 -9.42 2.50 -9.96
N ASP A 38 -8.43 1.64 -9.70
CA ASP A 38 -8.48 0.70 -8.58
C ASP A 38 -8.22 1.46 -7.28
N ILE A 39 -9.09 1.26 -6.29
CA ILE A 39 -9.00 1.93 -4.98
C ILE A 39 -7.81 1.38 -4.19
N PHE A 40 -7.63 0.05 -4.20
CA PHE A 40 -6.58 -0.65 -3.47
C PHE A 40 -5.55 -1.26 -4.41
N VAL A 41 -4.36 -1.53 -3.88
CA VAL A 41 -3.42 -2.50 -4.47
C VAL A 41 -3.78 -3.84 -3.86
N ASP A 42 -4.59 -4.64 -4.55
CA ASP A 42 -5.22 -5.84 -3.95
C ASP A 42 -4.19 -6.84 -3.40
N GLU A 43 -3.10 -7.09 -4.13
CA GLU A 43 -2.03 -7.99 -3.70
C GLU A 43 -1.41 -7.54 -2.37
N TRP A 44 -1.04 -6.25 -2.26
CA TRP A 44 -0.43 -5.70 -1.04
C TRP A 44 -1.41 -5.66 0.12
N LEU A 45 -2.69 -5.37 -0.15
CA LEU A 45 -3.72 -5.37 0.87
C LEU A 45 -3.97 -6.79 1.41
N LYS A 46 -4.02 -7.79 0.52
CA LYS A 46 -4.16 -9.20 0.91
C LYS A 46 -2.97 -9.67 1.75
N ASP A 47 -1.75 -9.36 1.34
CA ASP A 47 -0.53 -9.67 2.10
C ASP A 47 -0.54 -9.01 3.48
N ALA A 48 -0.94 -7.74 3.56
CA ALA A 48 -1.06 -7.03 4.82
C ALA A 48 -2.12 -7.65 5.75
N LEU A 49 -3.29 -8.03 5.21
CA LEU A 49 -4.35 -8.70 5.97
C LEU A 49 -3.89 -10.05 6.52
N CYS A 50 -3.20 -10.87 5.70
CA CYS A 50 -2.61 -12.13 6.12
C CYS A 50 -1.55 -11.96 7.22
N SER A 51 -0.75 -10.90 7.13
CA SER A 51 0.29 -10.59 8.12
C SER A 51 -0.30 -10.11 9.46
N LEU A 52 -1.35 -9.30 9.41
CA LEU A 52 -1.96 -8.68 10.59
C LEU A 52 -2.93 -9.60 11.33
N ASN A 53 -3.60 -10.52 10.63
CA ASN A 53 -4.59 -11.42 11.21
C ASN A 53 -4.22 -12.89 10.95
N PRO A 54 -3.82 -13.66 12.00
CA PRO A 54 -3.44 -15.07 11.85
C PRO A 54 -4.53 -16.00 11.31
N ASP A 55 -5.81 -15.69 11.50
CA ASP A 55 -6.91 -16.48 10.94
C ASP A 55 -6.97 -16.30 9.41
N ILE A 56 -6.81 -15.07 8.94
CA ILE A 56 -6.69 -14.77 7.50
C ILE A 56 -5.39 -15.35 6.95
N GLY A 57 -4.28 -15.27 7.69
CA GLY A 57 -3.01 -15.89 7.29
C GLY A 57 -3.10 -17.42 7.13
N ARG A 58 -3.95 -18.09 7.93
CA ARG A 58 -4.23 -19.53 7.81
C ARG A 58 -5.15 -19.86 6.63
N GLN A 59 -6.06 -18.97 6.27
CA GLN A 59 -6.95 -19.12 5.11
C GLN A 59 -7.05 -17.79 4.34
N PRO A 60 -6.14 -17.54 3.38
CA PRO A 60 -6.05 -16.26 2.68
C PRO A 60 -7.30 -15.84 1.91
N ASP A 61 -8.19 -16.78 1.57
CA ASP A 61 -9.46 -16.49 0.88
C ASP A 61 -10.39 -15.60 1.72
N TYR A 62 -10.23 -15.59 3.06
CA TYR A 62 -10.96 -14.65 3.92
C TYR A 62 -10.59 -13.18 3.65
N ALA A 63 -9.39 -12.92 3.09
CA ALA A 63 -9.04 -11.57 2.69
C ALA A 63 -9.94 -11.06 1.56
N ASP A 64 -10.43 -11.92 0.67
CA ASP A 64 -11.26 -11.52 -0.46
C ASP A 64 -12.62 -10.97 0.03
N GLU A 65 -13.21 -11.60 1.06
CA GLU A 65 -14.43 -11.12 1.71
C GLU A 65 -14.22 -9.76 2.40
N VAL A 66 -13.09 -9.60 3.10
CA VAL A 66 -12.74 -8.33 3.75
C VAL A 66 -12.56 -7.22 2.72
N ILE A 67 -11.82 -7.49 1.63
CA ILE A 67 -11.60 -6.53 0.55
C ILE A 67 -12.92 -6.16 -0.13
N TYR A 68 -13.80 -7.13 -0.35
CA TYR A 68 -15.15 -6.88 -0.87
C TYR A 68 -15.95 -5.91 0.02
N LYS A 69 -15.97 -6.16 1.34
CA LYS A 69 -16.63 -5.28 2.31
C LYS A 69 -16.01 -3.88 2.35
N LEU A 70 -14.68 -3.77 2.29
CA LEU A 70 -13.96 -2.48 2.25
C LEU A 70 -14.28 -1.64 1.01
N ARG A 71 -14.65 -2.28 -0.11
CA ARG A 71 -15.11 -1.62 -1.33
C ARG A 71 -16.56 -1.12 -1.26
N GLY A 72 -17.23 -1.30 -0.12
CA GLY A 72 -18.64 -0.91 0.06
C GLY A 72 -19.61 -1.95 -0.50
N GLY A 73 -19.19 -3.21 -0.65
CA GLY A 73 -20.13 -4.31 -0.89
C GLY A 73 -21.02 -4.52 0.32
N PHE A 74 -22.33 -4.45 0.11
CA PHE A 74 -23.37 -4.76 1.11
C PHE A 74 -24.03 -6.09 0.75
#